data_AF-B5RQS5-F1
#
_entry.id   AF-B5RQS5-F1
#
_cell.length_a   1.000
_cell.length_b   1.000
_cell.length_c   1.000
_cell.angle_alpha   90.00
_cell.angle_beta   90.00
_cell.angle_gamma   90.00
#
_symmetry.space_group_name_H-M   'P 1'
#
loop_
_entity.id
_entity.type
_entity.pdbx_description
1 polymer ?
#
loop_
_entity_poly.entity_id
_entity_poly.type
_entity_poly.pdbx_seq_one_letter_code
_entity_poly.pdbx_strand_id
1 'polypeptide(L)'
;MGILKFQEFESVLFNICLYVDSILEDEFGNAYELHPSRLSRGKAANGCLDGLFRVTTSFTFGYGSKFGRGYLIIIEMITLDVVDVEFNKKIVEKGIEVFGAKLKEKFPEKDLSIVYDINVYKIIGNFFHDI
;
A
#
# COMPACT_ATOMS: atom_id res chain seq x y z
N MET A 1 -10.59 -17.79 17.29
CA MET A 1 -9.11 -17.86 17.15
C MET A 1 -8.62 -17.38 15.78
N GLY A 2 -9.23 -17.79 14.65
CA GLY A 2 -8.81 -17.33 13.30
C GLY A 2 -9.07 -15.85 12.97
N ILE A 3 -10.15 -15.24 13.48
CA ILE A 3 -10.51 -13.83 13.20
C ILE A 3 -9.49 -12.85 13.81
N LEU A 4 -8.96 -13.15 15.01
CA LEU A 4 -7.99 -12.29 15.68
C LEU A 4 -6.65 -12.25 14.94
N LYS A 5 -6.15 -13.40 14.48
CA LYS A 5 -4.92 -13.46 13.66
C LYS A 5 -5.05 -12.69 12.35
N PHE A 6 -6.25 -12.71 11.74
CA PHE A 6 -6.55 -11.95 10.53
C PHE A 6 -6.51 -10.43 10.80
N GLN A 7 -7.18 -9.99 11.87
CA GLN A 7 -7.18 -8.58 12.28
C GLN A 7 -5.78 -8.07 12.64
N GLU A 8 -4.97 -8.88 13.32
CA GLU A 8 -3.58 -8.53 13.63
C GLU A 8 -2.76 -8.35 12.35
N PHE A 9 -2.89 -9.27 11.40
CA PHE A 9 -2.21 -9.18 10.11
C PHE A 9 -2.63 -7.94 9.33
N GLU A 10 -3.93 -7.67 9.21
CA GLU A 10 -4.45 -6.48 8.54
C GLU A 10 -4.04 -5.18 9.25
N SER A 11 -4.00 -5.18 10.57
CA SER A 11 -3.53 -4.03 11.36
C SER A 11 -2.06 -3.74 11.06
N VAL A 12 -1.21 -4.78 10.96
CA VAL A 12 0.20 -4.58 10.57
C VAL A 12 0.31 -4.05 9.14
N LEU A 13 -0.45 -4.61 8.19
CA LEU A 13 -0.46 -4.09 6.81
C LEU A 13 -0.92 -2.64 6.75
N PHE A 14 -1.96 -2.29 7.51
CA PHE A 14 -2.46 -0.92 7.59
C PHE A 14 -1.40 0.04 8.15
N ASN A 15 -0.66 -0.36 9.19
CA ASN A 15 0.44 0.44 9.71
C ASN A 15 1.59 0.59 8.70
N ILE A 16 1.87 -0.44 7.90
CA ILE A 16 2.83 -0.32 6.79
C ILE A 16 2.32 0.68 5.75
N CYS A 17 1.02 0.64 5.40
CA CYS A 17 0.42 1.60 4.48
C CYS A 17 0.60 3.04 4.97
N LEU A 18 0.28 3.33 6.23
CA LEU A 18 0.46 4.66 6.83
C LEU A 18 1.92 5.11 6.84
N TYR A 19 2.86 4.18 7.05
CA TYR A 19 4.28 4.49 7.00
C TYR A 19 4.73 4.85 5.57
N VAL A 20 4.34 4.06 4.58
CA VAL A 20 4.68 4.32 3.17
C VAL A 20 4.06 5.64 2.73
N ASP A 21 2.80 5.88 3.08
CA ASP A 21 2.09 7.14 2.85
C ASP A 21 2.87 8.34 3.39
N SER A 22 3.28 8.30 4.66
CA SER A 22 4.10 9.37 5.25
C SER A 22 5.40 9.62 4.49
N ILE A 23 6.09 8.57 4.05
CA ILE A 23 7.34 8.72 3.29
C ILE A 23 7.10 9.35 1.92
N LEU A 24 6.04 8.94 1.23
CA LEU A 24 5.68 9.54 -0.07
C LEU A 24 5.26 11.00 0.09
N GLU A 25 4.51 11.34 1.15
CA GLU A 25 4.19 12.72 1.51
C GLU A 25 5.43 13.56 1.81
N ASP A 26 6.38 13.02 2.57
CA ASP A 26 7.63 13.71 2.91
C ASP A 26 8.49 13.99 1.67
N GLU A 27 8.56 13.05 0.72
CA GLU A 27 9.39 13.19 -0.49
C GLU A 27 8.69 13.95 -1.62
N PHE A 28 7.37 13.77 -1.80
CA PHE A 28 6.63 14.20 -2.99
C PHE A 28 5.34 14.97 -2.70
N GLY A 29 4.96 15.20 -1.44
CA GLY A 29 3.66 15.78 -1.07
C GLY A 29 3.41 17.21 -1.58
N ASN A 30 4.46 17.91 -2.03
CA ASN A 30 4.37 19.25 -2.62
C ASN A 30 4.53 19.28 -4.15
N ALA A 31 4.58 18.11 -4.80
CA ALA A 31 4.82 18.03 -6.23
C ALA A 31 3.59 18.43 -7.09
N TYR A 32 2.39 18.24 -6.54
CA TYR A 32 1.11 18.48 -7.22
C TYR A 32 0.12 19.17 -6.27
N GLU A 33 -0.89 19.82 -6.85
CA GLU A 33 -1.96 20.40 -6.05
C GLU A 33 -2.84 19.29 -5.47
N LEU A 34 -3.16 19.44 -4.19
CA LEU A 34 -4.04 18.52 -3.50
C LEU A 34 -5.46 18.63 -4.06
N HIS A 35 -6.15 17.50 -4.22
CA HIS A 35 -7.56 17.51 -4.61
C HIS A 35 -8.39 18.39 -3.64
N PRO A 36 -9.26 19.31 -4.12
CA PRO A 36 -9.96 20.28 -3.27
C PRO A 36 -10.81 19.68 -2.14
N SER A 37 -11.30 18.46 -2.33
CA SER A 37 -12.08 17.73 -1.32
C SER A 37 -11.23 17.00 -0.28
N ARG A 38 -9.91 17.03 -0.40
CA ARG A 38 -8.99 16.30 0.46
C ARG A 38 -8.36 17.24 1.47
N LEU A 39 -8.25 16.77 2.71
CA LEU A 39 -7.69 17.55 3.79
C LEU A 39 -6.16 17.57 3.67
N SER A 40 -5.55 18.68 4.07
CA SER A 40 -4.09 18.77 4.19
C SER A 40 -3.58 17.74 5.19
N ARG A 41 -2.35 17.24 4.99
CA ARG A 41 -1.72 16.25 5.85
C ARG A 41 -1.88 16.54 7.34
N GLY A 42 -2.26 15.53 8.12
CA GLY A 42 -2.45 15.59 9.56
C GLY A 42 -3.75 16.27 10.02
N LYS A 43 -4.70 16.50 9.11
CA LYS A 43 -6.03 17.05 9.44
C LYS A 43 -7.14 16.00 9.43
N ALA A 44 -6.91 14.81 8.87
CA ALA A 44 -7.85 13.70 8.91
C ALA A 44 -7.56 12.76 10.10
N ALA A 45 -8.40 11.71 10.23
CA ALA A 45 -8.21 10.68 11.25
C ALA A 45 -6.96 9.80 11.00
N ASN A 46 -6.48 9.71 9.76
CA ASN A 46 -5.27 8.98 9.38
C ASN A 46 -4.73 9.47 8.01
N GLY A 47 -3.48 9.13 7.71
CA GLY A 47 -2.78 9.52 6.46
C GLY A 47 -3.48 9.06 5.19
N CYS A 48 -4.14 7.89 5.20
CA CYS A 48 -4.90 7.42 4.05
C CYS A 48 -6.07 8.36 3.64
N LEU A 49 -6.53 9.22 4.55
CA LEU A 49 -7.64 10.16 4.37
C LEU A 49 -7.19 11.62 4.17
N ASP A 50 -5.91 11.93 4.31
CA ASP A 50 -5.34 13.26 4.05
C ASP A 50 -4.09 13.19 3.16
N GLY A 51 -3.47 14.34 2.87
CA GLY A 51 -2.28 14.39 2.03
C GLY A 51 -2.55 14.13 0.54
N LEU A 52 -1.52 14.22 -0.28
CA LEU A 52 -1.56 13.98 -1.71
C LEU A 52 -1.69 12.50 -2.08
N PHE A 53 -1.20 11.59 -1.24
CA PHE A 53 -1.14 10.16 -1.51
C PHE A 53 -2.19 9.39 -0.72
N ARG A 54 -2.54 8.23 -1.25
CA ARG A 54 -3.33 7.21 -0.55
C ARG A 54 -2.69 5.86 -0.80
N VAL A 55 -2.18 5.27 0.28
CA VAL A 55 -1.67 3.89 0.28
C VAL A 55 -2.65 2.99 1.02
N THR A 56 -3.10 1.91 0.38
CA THR A 56 -4.00 0.92 0.98
C THR A 56 -3.67 -0.50 0.52
N THR A 57 -4.19 -1.49 1.25
CA THR A 57 -4.17 -2.89 0.81
C THR A 57 -5.57 -3.46 0.73
N SER A 58 -5.79 -4.38 -0.22
CA SER A 58 -7.10 -5.01 -0.40
C SER A 58 -6.95 -6.50 -0.73
N PHE A 59 -7.65 -7.36 0.00
CA PHE A 59 -7.62 -8.80 -0.26
C PHE A 59 -8.35 -9.16 -1.56
N THR A 60 -7.74 -10.02 -2.37
CA THR A 60 -8.33 -10.56 -3.60
C THR A 60 -8.21 -12.08 -3.63
N PHE A 61 -9.27 -12.74 -4.10
CA PHE A 61 -9.24 -14.18 -4.41
C PHE A 61 -8.38 -14.50 -5.65
N GLY A 62 -8.04 -13.50 -6.45
CA GLY A 62 -7.15 -13.66 -7.59
C GLY A 62 -7.75 -14.39 -8.78
N TYR A 63 -9.05 -14.25 -9.03
CA TYR A 63 -9.63 -14.72 -10.29
C TYR A 63 -8.94 -14.00 -11.47
N GLY A 64 -8.30 -14.77 -12.36
CA GLY A 64 -7.49 -14.25 -13.47
C GLY A 64 -6.03 -13.89 -13.12
N SER A 65 -5.63 -14.02 -11.85
CA SER A 65 -4.25 -13.81 -11.38
C SER A 65 -3.32 -14.94 -11.84
N LYS A 66 -2.06 -14.63 -12.18
CA LYS A 66 -1.04 -15.67 -12.39
C LYS A 66 -0.63 -16.37 -11.08
N PHE A 67 -0.80 -15.69 -9.95
CA PHE A 67 -0.34 -16.14 -8.63
C PHE A 67 -1.48 -16.51 -7.67
N GLY A 68 -2.74 -16.45 -8.13
CA GLY A 68 -3.92 -16.67 -7.30
C GLY A 68 -4.17 -15.55 -6.28
N ARG A 69 -4.65 -15.94 -5.09
CA ARG A 69 -5.09 -15.05 -4.00
C ARG A 69 -3.93 -14.25 -3.39
N GLY A 70 -4.24 -13.07 -2.86
CA GLY A 70 -3.26 -12.22 -2.20
C GLY A 70 -3.83 -10.88 -1.75
N TYR A 71 -2.96 -9.99 -1.29
CA TYR A 71 -3.32 -8.62 -0.97
C TYR A 71 -2.77 -7.69 -2.04
N LEU A 72 -3.64 -6.95 -2.72
CA LEU A 72 -3.24 -5.89 -3.63
C LEU A 72 -2.65 -4.74 -2.82
N ILE A 73 -1.56 -4.15 -3.33
CA ILE A 73 -1.02 -2.89 -2.81
C ILE A 73 -1.48 -1.80 -3.77
N ILE A 74 -2.24 -0.85 -3.24
CA ILE A 74 -2.84 0.24 -4.01
C ILE A 74 -2.18 1.53 -3.52
N ILE A 75 -1.45 2.19 -4.43
CA ILE A 75 -0.81 3.48 -4.21
C ILE A 75 -1.40 4.43 -5.23
N GLU A 76 -2.10 5.45 -4.76
CA GLU A 76 -2.79 6.42 -5.59
C GLU A 76 -2.39 7.83 -5.21
N MET A 77 -2.34 8.72 -6.20
CA MET A 77 -2.24 10.16 -5.99
C MET A 77 -3.64 10.76 -6.12
N ILE A 78 -4.03 11.58 -5.16
CA ILE A 78 -5.35 12.19 -5.07
C ILE A 78 -5.23 13.67 -5.44
N THR A 79 -5.16 13.92 -6.74
CA THR A 79 -5.09 15.23 -7.37
C THR A 79 -6.04 15.32 -8.56
N LEU A 80 -6.40 16.54 -8.96
CA LEU A 80 -7.09 16.82 -10.23
C LEU A 80 -6.10 17.07 -11.38
N ASP A 81 -4.82 17.24 -11.06
CA ASP A 81 -3.78 17.48 -12.04
C ASP A 81 -3.52 16.25 -12.90
N VAL A 82 -3.11 16.49 -14.14
CA VAL A 82 -2.65 15.41 -15.02
C VAL A 82 -1.26 14.98 -14.54
N VAL A 83 -1.21 13.84 -13.84
CA VAL A 83 0.03 13.27 -13.32
C VAL A 83 0.81 12.63 -14.46
N ASP A 84 2.10 12.96 -14.56
CA ASP A 84 3.00 12.35 -15.54
C ASP A 84 3.20 10.86 -15.26
N VAL A 85 3.23 10.04 -16.32
CA VAL A 85 3.29 8.58 -16.19
C VAL A 85 4.62 8.12 -15.60
N GLU A 86 5.74 8.75 -15.94
CA GLU A 86 7.05 8.44 -15.37
C GLU A 86 7.10 8.85 -13.90
N PHE A 87 6.50 9.99 -13.55
CA PHE A 87 6.39 10.41 -12.15
C PHE A 87 5.56 9.44 -11.31
N ASN A 88 4.39 9.05 -11.81
CA ASN A 88 3.54 8.07 -11.12
C ASN A 88 4.26 6.72 -10.96
N LYS A 89 4.95 6.25 -12.00
CA LYS A 89 5.75 5.02 -11.93
C LYS A 89 6.83 5.12 -10.86
N LYS A 90 7.56 6.23 -10.79
CA LYS A 90 8.57 6.48 -9.75
C LYS A 90 7.99 6.42 -8.34
N ILE A 91 6.82 7.02 -8.12
CA ILE A 91 6.12 6.97 -6.82
C ILE A 91 5.75 5.53 -6.46
N VAL A 92 5.15 4.80 -7.40
CA VAL A 92 4.73 3.43 -7.17
C VAL A 92 5.93 2.54 -6.88
N GLU A 93 7.00 2.63 -7.65
CA GLU A 93 8.24 1.87 -7.42
C GLU A 93 8.84 2.17 -6.04
N LYS A 94 8.93 3.45 -5.67
CA LYS A 94 9.42 3.87 -4.35
C LYS A 94 8.52 3.35 -3.22
N GLY A 95 7.21 3.47 -3.38
CA GLY A 95 6.26 3.00 -2.37
C GLY A 95 6.33 1.48 -2.21
N ILE A 96 6.47 0.72 -3.29
CA ILE A 96 6.65 -0.74 -3.24
C ILE A 96 7.99 -1.14 -2.62
N GLU A 97 9.07 -0.42 -2.89
CA GLU A 97 10.37 -0.64 -2.26
C GLU A 97 10.27 -0.50 -0.73
N VAL A 98 9.71 0.62 -0.26
CA VAL A 98 9.54 0.90 1.17
C VAL A 98 8.57 -0.10 1.81
N PHE A 99 7.47 -0.40 1.13
CA PHE A 99 6.49 -1.38 1.60
C PHE A 99 7.15 -2.76 1.76
N GLY A 100 7.92 -3.21 0.77
CA GLY A 100 8.61 -4.50 0.79
C GLY A 100 9.64 -4.61 1.91
N ALA A 101 10.41 -3.54 2.15
CA ALA A 101 11.35 -3.49 3.26
C ALA A 101 10.64 -3.63 4.61
N LYS A 102 9.54 -2.88 4.81
CA LYS A 102 8.75 -2.94 6.05
C LYS A 102 8.01 -4.26 6.22
N LEU A 103 7.54 -4.86 5.13
CA LEU A 103 6.89 -6.17 5.16
C LEU A 103 7.86 -7.24 5.68
N LYS A 104 9.10 -7.26 5.17
CA LYS A 104 10.15 -8.18 5.64
C LYS A 104 10.56 -7.91 7.09
N GLU A 105 10.65 -6.64 7.51
CA GLU A 105 10.95 -6.26 8.89
C GLU A 105 9.87 -6.77 9.86
N LYS A 106 8.58 -6.65 9.50
CA LYS A 106 7.46 -7.05 10.34
C LYS A 106 7.18 -8.55 10.31
N PHE A 107 7.51 -9.22 9.21
CA PHE A 107 7.28 -10.64 9.03
C PHE A 107 8.54 -11.37 8.54
N PRO A 108 9.62 -11.40 9.35
CA PRO A 108 10.89 -11.99 8.93
C PRO A 108 10.79 -13.51 8.71
N GLU A 109 9.89 -14.18 9.42
CA GLU A 109 9.72 -15.63 9.39
C GLU A 109 8.61 -16.11 8.44
N LYS A 110 7.81 -15.19 7.87
CA LYS A 110 6.76 -15.57 6.92
C LYS A 110 7.29 -15.51 5.50
N ASP A 111 6.95 -16.53 4.72
CA ASP A 111 7.17 -16.53 3.27
C ASP A 111 6.13 -15.62 2.59
N LEU A 112 6.38 -14.30 2.66
CA LEU A 112 5.61 -13.25 1.99
C LEU A 112 6.49 -12.58 0.93
N SER A 113 5.94 -12.47 -0.27
CA SER A 113 6.62 -11.86 -1.41
C SER A 113 5.70 -10.87 -2.11
N ILE A 114 6.27 -9.78 -2.62
CA ILE A 114 5.55 -8.83 -3.48
C ILE A 114 5.85 -9.19 -4.93
N VAL A 115 4.81 -9.40 -5.72
CA VAL A 115 4.88 -9.70 -7.14
C VAL A 115 4.13 -8.65 -7.95
N TYR A 116 4.61 -8.38 -9.14
CA TYR A 116 3.86 -7.63 -10.14
C TYR A 116 3.01 -8.60 -10.97
N ASP A 117 1.69 -8.51 -10.82
CA ASP A 117 0.73 -9.40 -11.47
C ASP A 117 -0.17 -8.63 -12.42
N ILE A 118 0.02 -8.89 -13.71
CA ILE A 118 -0.65 -8.21 -14.84
C ILE A 118 -0.30 -6.71 -14.86
N ASN A 119 -1.00 -5.92 -14.04
CA ASN A 119 -0.85 -4.46 -13.94
C ASN A 119 -0.83 -3.96 -12.48
N VAL A 120 -0.85 -4.85 -11.49
CA VAL A 120 -0.97 -4.49 -10.07
C VAL A 120 0.11 -5.16 -9.24
N TYR A 121 0.52 -4.48 -8.17
CA TYR A 121 1.39 -5.08 -7.16
C TYR A 121 0.56 -5.89 -6.17
N LYS A 122 1.05 -7.08 -5.84
CA LYS A 122 0.34 -8.03 -4.99
C LYS A 122 1.30 -8.70 -4.03
N ILE A 123 0.91 -8.73 -2.76
CA ILE A 123 1.53 -9.58 -1.75
C ILE A 123 0.94 -10.97 -1.94
N ILE A 124 1.81 -11.96 -2.08
CA ILE A 124 1.48 -13.38 -2.15
C ILE A 124 2.23 -14.13 -1.06
N GLY A 125 1.74 -15.32 -0.71
CA GLY A 125 2.40 -16.20 0.25
C GLY A 125 1.46 -16.76 1.31
N ASN A 126 2.05 -17.24 2.39
CA ASN A 126 1.33 -17.90 3.48
C ASN A 126 0.88 -16.88 4.54
N PHE A 127 -0.30 -16.30 4.32
CA PHE A 127 -0.89 -15.33 5.26
C PHE A 127 -1.29 -15.98 6.60
N PHE A 128 -1.81 -17.21 6.56
CA PHE A 128 -2.55 -17.83 7.68
C PHE A 128 -2.04 -19.22 8.11
N HIS A 129 -0.92 -19.70 7.57
CA HIS A 129 -0.46 -21.07 7.87
C HIS A 129 0.37 -21.12 9.16
N ASP A 130 -0.34 -21.25 10.28
CA ASP A 130 0.04 -22.15 11.38
C ASP A 130 -1.17 -23.09 11.55
N ILE A 131 -1.13 -24.28 10.95
CA ILE A 131 -2.05 -25.38 11.26
C ILE A 131 -1.21 -26.49 11.86
#